data_AF-A0A8J7X736-F1
#
_entry.id   AF-A0A8J7X736-F1
#
_cell.length_a   1.000
_cell.length_b   1.000
_cell.length_c   1.000
_cell.angle_alpha   90.00
_cell.angle_beta   90.00
_cell.angle_gamma   90.00
#
_symmetry.space_group_name_H-M   'P 1'
#
loop_
_entity.id
_entity.type
_entity.pdbx_description
1 polymer ?
#
loop_
_entity_poly.entity_id
_entity_poly.type
_entity_poly.pdbx_seq_one_letter_code
_entity_poly.pdbx_strand_id
1 'polypeptide(L)'
;MPAKKTTGEPPQEVKKTETVSTKASDDNVMAALAHALALVAPVIAPLIIWIIYKDKSRYVKNQSMQALIFQLAGFVVIGACFMIFFVFAFATMGLGSLCFPVLFIPMLGVLGYSLYAALKCYKGEDFKYPVIADFVGKM
;
A
#
# COMPACT_ATOMS: atom_id res chain seq x y z
N MET A 1 -9.47 70.66 -3.81
CA MET A 1 -8.29 70.10 -4.49
C MET A 1 -7.87 68.81 -3.78
N PRO A 2 -7.75 67.65 -4.47
CA PRO A 2 -7.51 66.32 -3.89
C PRO A 2 -6.02 65.98 -3.73
N ALA A 3 -5.65 65.26 -2.67
CA ALA A 3 -4.29 64.73 -2.44
C ALA A 3 -4.28 63.19 -2.36
N LYS A 4 -3.96 62.60 -3.52
CA LYS A 4 -3.07 61.45 -3.78
C LYS A 4 -3.11 60.22 -2.85
N LYS A 5 -3.70 59.17 -3.43
CA LYS A 5 -3.56 57.72 -3.20
C LYS A 5 -2.12 57.28 -2.84
N THR A 6 -1.95 56.59 -1.70
CA THR A 6 -0.81 55.70 -1.41
C THR A 6 -1.34 54.30 -1.15
N THR A 7 -1.18 53.46 -2.16
CA THR A 7 -1.24 52.00 -2.08
C THR A 7 -0.01 51.49 -1.32
N GLY A 8 -0.21 50.56 -0.39
CA GLY A 8 0.84 49.79 0.26
C GLY A 8 0.20 48.75 1.18
N GLU A 9 -0.05 47.56 0.65
CA GLU A 9 -0.58 46.40 1.37
C GLU A 9 0.27 46.05 2.61
N PRO A 10 -0.34 45.56 3.70
CA PRO A 10 0.37 45.03 4.86
C PRO A 10 1.18 43.77 4.49
N PRO A 11 2.22 43.42 5.26
CA PRO A 11 3.15 42.34 4.96
C PRO A 11 2.42 41.03 4.68
N GLN A 12 2.59 40.50 3.46
CA GLN A 12 2.27 39.13 3.11
C GLN A 12 3.14 38.22 4.00
N GLU A 13 2.62 37.85 5.16
CA GLU A 13 3.21 36.82 6.01
C GLU A 13 3.29 35.54 5.19
N VAL A 14 4.53 35.10 5.01
CA VAL A 14 4.98 34.03 4.14
C VAL A 14 4.08 32.81 4.28
N LYS A 15 3.15 32.65 3.33
CA LYS A 15 2.49 31.37 3.04
C LYS A 15 3.61 30.40 2.76
N LYS A 16 3.94 29.59 3.78
CA LYS A 16 4.84 28.43 3.75
C LYS A 16 4.76 27.86 2.34
N THR A 17 5.82 28.11 1.58
CA THR A 17 5.95 27.59 0.23
C THR A 17 5.94 26.09 0.39
N GLU A 18 4.75 25.51 0.27
CA GLU A 18 4.56 24.12 -0.08
C GLU A 18 5.23 23.99 -1.43
N THR A 19 6.51 23.64 -1.36
CA THR A 19 7.20 22.95 -2.41
C THR A 19 6.32 21.76 -2.74
N VAL A 20 5.48 21.91 -3.76
CA VAL A 20 4.87 20.81 -4.48
C VAL A 20 6.05 20.01 -5.00
N SER A 21 6.49 19.05 -4.18
CA SER A 21 7.69 18.26 -4.42
C SER A 21 7.38 17.34 -5.59
N THR A 22 7.86 17.73 -6.76
CA THR A 22 7.94 16.91 -7.97
C THR A 22 8.94 15.76 -7.84
N LYS A 23 9.59 15.59 -6.67
CA LYS A 23 10.33 14.38 -6.27
C LYS A 23 9.56 13.60 -5.21
N ALA A 24 9.54 12.27 -5.34
CA ALA A 24 9.02 11.38 -4.31
C ALA A 24 9.73 11.70 -2.98
N SER A 25 8.96 11.97 -1.92
CA SER A 25 9.49 12.12 -0.56
C SER A 25 10.15 10.82 -0.10
N ASP A 26 11.14 10.88 0.79
CA ASP A 26 11.75 9.68 1.38
C ASP A 26 10.68 8.77 2.00
N ASP A 27 9.65 9.35 2.61
CA ASP A 27 8.49 8.62 3.15
C ASP A 27 7.69 7.89 2.06
N ASN A 28 7.52 8.50 0.88
CA ASN A 28 6.82 7.90 -0.26
C ASN A 28 7.59 6.70 -0.80
N VAL A 29 8.92 6.82 -0.88
CA VAL A 29 9.80 5.74 -1.30
C VAL A 29 9.76 4.60 -0.29
N MET A 30 9.81 4.88 1.01
CA MET A 30 9.77 3.85 2.05
C MET A 30 8.42 3.14 2.12
N ALA A 31 7.32 3.86 1.94
CA ALA A 31 6.00 3.26 1.79
C ALA A 31 5.91 2.37 0.55
N ALA A 32 6.43 2.83 -0.60
CA ALA A 32 6.48 2.02 -1.81
C ALA A 32 7.34 0.76 -1.63
N LEU A 33 8.48 0.88 -0.94
CA LEU A 33 9.36 -0.25 -0.60
C LEU A 33 8.66 -1.25 0.32
N ALA A 34 7.81 -0.81 1.25
CA ALA A 34 7.06 -1.75 2.09
C ALA A 34 6.18 -2.68 1.27
N HIS A 35 5.50 -2.16 0.24
CA HIS A 35 4.66 -2.95 -0.66
C HIS A 35 5.48 -3.76 -1.68
N ALA A 36 6.57 -3.18 -2.21
CA ALA A 36 7.42 -3.85 -3.19
C ALA A 36 8.26 -4.98 -2.57
N LEU A 37 8.86 -4.76 -1.41
CA LEU A 37 9.64 -5.79 -0.72
C LEU A 37 8.75 -6.87 -0.11
N ALA A 38 7.48 -6.56 0.17
CA ALA A 38 6.49 -7.56 0.53
C ALA A 38 6.26 -8.60 -0.58
N LEU A 39 6.66 -8.36 -1.84
CA LEU A 39 6.60 -9.39 -2.88
C LEU A 39 7.62 -10.52 -2.67
N VAL A 40 8.79 -10.19 -2.12
CA VAL A 40 9.90 -11.13 -1.91
C VAL A 40 9.92 -11.65 -0.47
N ALA A 41 9.68 -10.76 0.48
CA ALA A 41 9.65 -11.03 1.91
C ALA A 41 8.32 -10.53 2.52
N PRO A 42 7.20 -11.21 2.23
CA PRO A 42 5.82 -10.74 2.48
C PRO A 42 5.49 -10.30 3.89
N VAL A 43 6.08 -10.93 4.90
CA VAL A 43 5.85 -10.54 6.30
C VAL A 43 7.03 -9.73 6.82
N ILE A 44 8.25 -10.21 6.57
CA ILE A 44 9.47 -9.70 7.20
C ILE A 44 9.78 -8.27 6.73
N ALA A 45 9.71 -7.99 5.43
CA ALA A 45 10.05 -6.66 4.91
C ALA A 45 9.10 -5.55 5.40
N PRO A 46 7.76 -5.67 5.26
CA PRO A 46 6.87 -4.63 5.76
C PRO A 46 6.93 -4.53 7.30
N LEU A 47 7.17 -5.63 8.01
CA LEU A 47 7.35 -5.61 9.47
C LEU A 47 8.60 -4.82 9.89
N ILE A 48 9.73 -5.04 9.24
CA ILE A 48 10.98 -4.31 9.54
C ILE A 48 10.78 -2.81 9.28
N ILE A 49 10.19 -2.45 8.13
CA ILE A 49 9.92 -1.05 7.80
C ILE A 49 8.97 -0.43 8.82
N TRP A 50 7.92 -1.16 9.23
CA TRP A 50 7.02 -0.71 10.27
C TRP A 50 7.74 -0.44 11.59
N ILE A 51 8.59 -1.34 12.07
CA ILE A 51 9.34 -1.17 13.33
C ILE A 51 10.28 0.05 13.25
N ILE A 52 10.93 0.27 12.11
CA ILE A 52 11.88 1.39 11.94
C ILE A 52 11.14 2.74 11.85
N TYR A 53 9.98 2.77 11.18
CA TYR A 53 9.26 4.01 10.87
C TYR A 53 8.06 4.32 11.77
N LYS A 54 7.67 3.41 12.69
CA LYS A 54 6.51 3.58 13.57
C LYS A 54 6.50 4.89 14.38
N ASP A 55 7.68 5.39 14.75
CA ASP A 55 7.85 6.62 15.55
C ASP A 55 8.37 7.80 14.69
N LYS A 56 8.70 7.56 13.41
CA LYS A 56 9.28 8.56 12.49
C LYS A 56 8.24 9.18 11.57
N SER A 57 7.35 8.37 10.98
CA SER A 57 6.36 8.82 10.01
C SER A 57 5.06 8.05 10.14
N ARG A 58 3.96 8.78 10.37
CA ARG A 58 2.61 8.21 10.45
C ARG A 58 2.17 7.60 9.12
N TYR A 59 2.61 8.18 8.00
CA TYR A 59 2.31 7.68 6.67
C TYR A 59 2.96 6.32 6.42
N VAL A 60 4.29 6.24 6.58
CA VAL A 60 5.04 4.98 6.36
C VAL A 60 4.58 3.89 7.33
N LYS A 61 4.30 4.24 8.59
CA LYS A 61 3.72 3.32 9.58
C LYS A 61 2.40 2.71 9.08
N ASN A 62 1.49 3.54 8.58
CA ASN A 62 0.19 3.05 8.12
C ASN A 62 0.31 2.22 6.84
N GLN A 63 1.17 2.63 5.90
CA GLN A 63 1.38 1.92 4.65
C GLN A 63 2.08 0.57 4.84
N SER A 64 3.10 0.52 5.68
CA SER A 64 3.78 -0.74 6.04
C SER A 64 2.86 -1.71 6.80
N MET A 65 2.00 -1.21 7.69
CA MET A 65 0.99 -2.05 8.34
C MET A 65 -0.05 -2.57 7.35
N GLN A 66 -0.53 -1.74 6.42
CA GLN A 66 -1.43 -2.18 5.36
C GLN A 66 -0.79 -3.23 4.46
N ALA A 67 0.49 -3.06 4.09
CA ALA A 67 1.25 -4.04 3.31
C ALA A 67 1.34 -5.39 4.03
N LEU A 68 1.63 -5.37 5.34
CA LEU A 68 1.72 -6.58 6.17
C LEU A 68 0.37 -7.31 6.24
N ILE A 69 -0.71 -6.58 6.55
CA ILE A 69 -2.05 -7.18 6.64
C ILE A 69 -2.49 -7.70 5.28
N PHE A 70 -2.18 -7.00 4.20
CA PHE A 70 -2.50 -7.47 2.85
C PHE A 70 -1.81 -8.78 2.52
N GLN A 71 -0.54 -8.94 2.88
CA GLN A 71 0.15 -10.21 2.65
C GLN A 71 -0.38 -11.35 3.51
N LEU A 72 -0.73 -11.08 4.78
CA LEU A 72 -1.40 -12.07 5.63
C LEU A 72 -2.75 -12.50 5.04
N ALA A 73 -3.56 -11.53 4.59
CA ALA A 73 -4.83 -11.81 3.92
C ALA A 73 -4.62 -12.61 2.63
N GLY A 74 -3.59 -12.27 1.84
CA GLY A 74 -3.18 -13.00 0.64
C GLY A 74 -2.84 -14.46 0.93
N PHE A 75 -2.09 -14.74 2.00
CA PHE A 75 -1.79 -16.12 2.41
C PHE A 75 -3.04 -16.92 2.79
N VAL A 76 -3.98 -16.30 3.50
CA VAL A 76 -5.25 -16.95 3.87
C VAL A 76 -6.07 -17.28 2.62
N VAL A 77 -6.22 -16.33 1.69
CA VAL A 77 -6.98 -16.52 0.45
C VAL A 77 -6.34 -17.60 -0.41
N ILE A 78 -5.02 -17.53 -0.65
CA ILE A 78 -4.30 -18.52 -1.44
C ILE A 78 -4.40 -19.90 -0.77
N GLY A 79 -4.16 -19.99 0.54
CA GLY A 79 -4.28 -21.24 1.29
C GLY A 79 -5.67 -21.86 1.21
N ALA A 80 -6.73 -21.06 1.29
CA ALA A 80 -8.10 -21.51 1.11
C ALA A 80 -8.36 -22.04 -0.31
N CYS A 81 -7.88 -21.33 -1.34
CA CYS A 81 -7.98 -21.80 -2.74
C CYS A 81 -7.25 -23.14 -2.94
N PHE A 82 -6.06 -23.31 -2.37
CA PHE A 82 -5.34 -24.58 -2.41
C PHE A 82 -6.11 -25.71 -1.73
N MET A 83 -6.67 -25.46 -0.54
CA MET A 83 -7.50 -26.46 0.17
C MET A 83 -8.71 -26.90 -0.66
N ILE A 84 -9.45 -25.94 -1.24
CA ILE A 84 -10.61 -26.25 -2.10
C ILE A 84 -10.18 -27.06 -3.32
N PHE A 85 -9.06 -26.68 -3.96
CA PHE A 85 -8.52 -27.40 -5.10
C PHE A 85 -8.13 -28.84 -4.74
N PHE A 86 -7.45 -29.05 -3.60
CA PHE A 86 -7.11 -30.41 -3.15
C PHE A 86 -8.36 -31.26 -2.96
N VAL A 87 -9.37 -30.76 -2.23
CA VAL A 87 -10.64 -31.47 -2.02
C VAL A 87 -11.30 -31.82 -3.36
N PHE A 88 -11.34 -30.87 -4.30
CA PHE A 88 -11.90 -31.08 -5.64
C PHE A 88 -11.12 -32.11 -6.47
N ALA A 89 -9.78 -32.04 -6.44
CA ALA A 89 -8.91 -32.98 -7.14
C ALA A 89 -9.08 -34.40 -6.58
N PHE A 90 -9.16 -34.56 -5.25
CA PHE A 90 -9.42 -35.86 -4.63
C PHE A 90 -10.82 -36.39 -4.98
N ALA A 91 -11.86 -35.55 -4.91
CA ALA A 91 -13.23 -35.95 -5.23
C ALA A 91 -13.41 -36.40 -6.70
N THR A 92 -12.60 -35.85 -7.62
CA THR A 92 -12.64 -36.16 -9.06
C THR A 92 -11.63 -37.24 -9.48
N MET A 93 -11.05 -37.97 -8.53
CA MET A 93 -9.98 -38.96 -8.76
C MET A 93 -8.80 -38.41 -9.60
N GLY A 94 -8.44 -37.14 -9.37
CA GLY A 94 -7.34 -36.48 -10.04
C GLY A 94 -7.69 -35.77 -11.35
N LEU A 95 -8.89 -35.94 -11.92
CA LEU A 95 -9.28 -35.24 -13.15
C LEU A 95 -9.36 -33.71 -12.96
N GLY A 96 -9.74 -33.26 -11.76
CA GLY A 96 -9.75 -31.85 -11.38
C GLY A 96 -8.37 -31.18 -11.36
N SER A 97 -7.28 -31.96 -11.42
CA SER A 97 -5.92 -31.40 -11.54
C SER A 97 -5.72 -30.58 -12.82
N LEU A 98 -6.53 -30.81 -13.86
CA LEU A 98 -6.50 -30.03 -15.10
C LEU A 98 -6.84 -28.54 -14.86
N CYS A 99 -7.56 -28.24 -13.78
CA CYS A 99 -7.89 -26.88 -13.35
C CYS A 99 -6.77 -26.20 -12.56
N PHE A 100 -5.60 -26.82 -12.40
CA PHE A 100 -4.45 -26.23 -11.69
C PHE A 100 -4.11 -24.78 -12.12
N PRO A 101 -4.19 -24.39 -13.41
CA PRO A 101 -3.92 -23.01 -13.82
C PRO A 101 -4.81 -21.95 -13.13
N VAL A 102 -5.98 -22.33 -12.63
CA VAL A 102 -6.91 -21.43 -11.92
C VAL A 102 -6.30 -20.90 -10.62
N LEU A 103 -5.38 -21.64 -10.00
CA LEU A 103 -4.69 -21.21 -8.77
C LEU A 103 -3.76 -20.01 -8.99
N PHE A 104 -3.35 -19.71 -10.22
CA PHE A 104 -2.54 -18.53 -10.52
C PHE A 104 -3.35 -17.24 -10.46
N ILE A 105 -4.67 -17.28 -10.63
CA ILE A 105 -5.54 -16.10 -10.61
C ILE A 105 -5.42 -15.30 -9.29
N PRO A 106 -5.63 -15.89 -8.10
CA PRO A 106 -5.47 -15.16 -6.84
C PRO A 106 -4.01 -14.71 -6.63
N MET A 107 -3.04 -15.49 -7.09
CA MET A 107 -1.61 -15.16 -6.96
C MET A 107 -1.25 -13.90 -7.77
N LEU A 108 -1.71 -13.82 -9.01
CA LEU A 108 -1.58 -12.63 -9.86
C LEU A 108 -2.35 -11.43 -9.30
N GLY A 109 -3.51 -11.68 -8.69
CA GLY A 109 -4.29 -10.64 -8.00
C GLY A 109 -3.51 -10.01 -6.84
N VAL A 110 -2.93 -10.83 -5.96
CA VAL A 110 -2.09 -10.35 -4.84
C VAL A 110 -0.87 -9.60 -5.38
N LEU A 111 -0.19 -10.17 -6.38
CA LEU A 111 0.99 -9.57 -7.00
C LEU A 111 0.68 -8.18 -7.60
N GLY A 112 -0.34 -8.12 -8.46
CA GLY A 112 -0.73 -6.90 -9.17
C GLY A 112 -1.22 -5.81 -8.23
N TYR A 113 -1.95 -6.18 -7.18
CA TYR A 113 -2.46 -5.21 -6.22
C TYR A 113 -1.34 -4.66 -5.31
N SER A 114 -0.38 -5.48 -4.88
CA SER A 114 0.82 -4.99 -4.18
C SER A 114 1.65 -4.04 -5.05
N LEU A 115 1.79 -4.34 -6.34
CA LEU A 115 2.52 -3.47 -7.27
C LEU A 115 1.79 -2.13 -7.48
N TYR A 116 0.47 -2.17 -7.60
CA TYR A 116 -0.38 -0.98 -7.71
C TYR A 116 -0.28 -0.11 -6.45
N ALA A 117 -0.29 -0.73 -5.27
CA ALA A 117 -0.08 -0.05 -3.99
C ALA A 117 1.29 0.64 -3.93
N ALA A 118 2.35 -0.06 -4.33
CA ALA A 118 3.71 0.49 -4.38
C ALA A 118 3.79 1.70 -5.33
N LEU A 119 3.20 1.61 -6.53
CA LEU A 119 3.19 2.71 -7.50
C LEU A 119 2.43 3.92 -7.00
N LYS A 120 1.30 3.73 -6.31
CA LYS A 120 0.55 4.84 -5.70
C LYS A 120 1.31 5.49 -4.54
N CYS A 121 1.91 4.69 -3.67
CA CYS A 121 2.75 5.22 -2.58
C CYS A 121 3.94 6.02 -3.13
N TYR A 122 4.57 5.55 -4.20
CA TYR A 122 5.69 6.24 -4.84
C TYR A 122 5.29 7.63 -5.38
N LYS A 123 4.06 7.76 -5.91
CA LYS A 123 3.48 9.04 -6.35
C LYS A 123 3.10 9.97 -5.19
N GLY A 124 3.21 9.51 -3.94
CA GLY A 124 2.75 10.24 -2.76
C GLY A 124 1.23 10.21 -2.58
N GLU A 125 0.52 9.34 -3.29
CA GLU A 125 -0.89 9.11 -3.05
C GLU A 125 -1.06 8.24 -1.81
N ASP A 126 -2.03 8.60 -0.97
CA ASP A 126 -2.33 7.85 0.25
C ASP A 126 -3.12 6.59 -0.12
N PHE A 127 -2.40 5.49 -0.38
CA PHE A 127 -3.02 4.25 -0.80
C PHE A 127 -3.76 3.61 0.37
N LYS A 128 -5.04 3.30 0.14
CA LYS A 128 -5.90 2.65 1.12
C LYS A 128 -6.54 1.46 0.43
N TYR A 129 -6.18 0.27 0.88
CA TYR A 129 -6.89 -0.95 0.54
C TYR A 129 -8.30 -0.86 1.14
N PRO A 130 -9.41 -0.75 0.40
CA PRO A 130 -10.73 -0.45 0.98
C PRO A 130 -11.13 -1.44 2.10
N VAL A 131 -10.82 -2.73 1.96
CA VAL A 131 -11.13 -3.75 2.98
C VAL A 131 -10.17 -3.69 4.19
N ILE A 132 -8.92 -3.25 4.00
CA ILE A 132 -7.87 -3.29 5.04
C ILE A 132 -7.71 -1.93 5.72
N ALA A 133 -7.97 -0.83 5.01
CA ALA A 133 -7.91 0.53 5.50
C ALA A 133 -9.00 0.79 6.55
N ASP A 134 -10.19 0.18 6.40
CA ASP A 134 -11.24 0.24 7.42
C ASP A 134 -10.83 -0.51 8.70
N PHE A 135 -10.11 -1.63 8.58
CA PHE A 135 -9.57 -2.37 9.72
C PHE A 135 -8.45 -1.60 10.43
N VAL A 136 -7.53 -1.01 9.65
CA VAL A 136 -6.42 -0.20 10.18
C VAL A 136 -6.92 1.13 10.76
N GLY A 137 -7.98 1.73 10.22
CA GLY A 137 -8.58 2.95 10.77
C GLY A 137 -9.33 2.76 12.08
N LYS A 138 -9.64 1.51 12.44
CA LYS A 138 -10.34 1.12 13.67
C LYS A 138 -9.40 0.70 14.81
N MET A 139 -8.10 0.55 14.53
CA MET A 139 -7.03 0.27 15.49
C MET A 139 -6.26 1.55 15.85
#